data_AF-A0A561VAB1-F1
#
_entry.id   AF-A0A561VAB1-F1
#
_cell.length_a   1.000
_cell.length_b   1.000
_cell.length_c   1.000
_cell.angle_alpha   90.00
_cell.angle_beta   90.00
_cell.angle_gamma   90.00
#
_symmetry.space_group_name_H-M   'P 1'
#
loop_
_entity.id
_entity.type
_entity.pdbx_description
1 polymer ?
#
loop_
_entity_poly.entity_id
_entity_poly.type
_entity_poly.pdbx_seq_one_letter_code
_entity_poly.pdbx_strand_id
1 'polypeptide(L)'
;MLNRDERRRLHEIERWFEENEPRFAESVKRPPPDPATRRRRTAAIVVAVVGGLVLLAGLVMISPVVVFLGISLGVGALAVRYLLLNTGR
;
A
#
# COMPACT_ATOMS: atom_id res chain seq x y z
N MET A 1 -17.40 0.91 -11.90
CA MET A 1 -18.28 0.00 -11.10
C MET A 1 -18.87 -1.00 -12.08
N LEU A 2 -18.72 -2.31 -11.84
CA LEU A 2 -19.22 -3.35 -12.76
C LEU A 2 -20.75 -3.38 -12.77
N ASN A 3 -21.34 -3.45 -13.96
CA ASN A 3 -22.78 -3.60 -14.21
C ASN A 3 -23.29 -4.98 -13.72
N ARG A 4 -24.62 -5.13 -13.52
CA ARG A 4 -25.23 -6.39 -13.04
C ARG A 4 -24.91 -7.58 -13.97
N ASP A 5 -24.92 -7.37 -15.28
CA ASP A 5 -24.63 -8.43 -16.26
C ASP A 5 -23.17 -8.87 -16.22
N GLU A 6 -22.25 -7.92 -16.00
CA GLU A 6 -20.82 -8.22 -15.85
C GLU A 6 -20.55 -9.01 -14.57
N ARG A 7 -21.23 -8.68 -13.47
CA ARG A 7 -21.16 -9.47 -12.23
C ARG A 7 -21.67 -10.90 -12.44
N ARG A 8 -22.75 -11.06 -13.21
CA ARG A 8 -23.34 -12.37 -13.50
C ARG A 8 -22.41 -13.23 -14.36
N ARG A 9 -21.80 -12.67 -15.40
CA ARG A 9 -20.78 -13.36 -16.21
C ARG A 9 -19.55 -13.75 -15.39
N LEU A 10 -19.10 -12.87 -14.50
CA LEU A 10 -18.00 -13.18 -13.58
C LEU A 10 -18.31 -14.37 -12.67
N HIS A 11 -19.53 -14.47 -12.14
CA HIS A 11 -19.95 -15.63 -11.33
C HIS A 11 -20.04 -16.94 -12.12
N GLU A 12 -20.32 -16.88 -13.42
CA GLU A 12 -20.25 -18.07 -14.28
C GLU A 12 -18.80 -18.51 -14.51
N ILE A 13 -17.91 -17.55 -14.78
CA ILE A 13 -16.48 -17.83 -14.96
C ILE A 13 -15.88 -18.39 -13.66
N GLU A 14 -16.20 -17.80 -12.51
CA GLU A 14 -15.72 -18.26 -11.20
C GLU A 14 -16.17 -19.69 -10.90
N ARG A 15 -17.44 -20.03 -11.14
CA ARG A 15 -17.94 -21.41 -11.00
C ARG A 15 -17.26 -22.39 -11.94
N TRP A 16 -17.02 -21.98 -13.19
CA TRP A 16 -16.28 -22.81 -14.14
C TRP A 16 -14.85 -23.11 -13.64
N PHE A 17 -14.15 -22.11 -13.09
CA PHE A 17 -12.81 -22.30 -12.51
C PHE A 17 -12.83 -23.15 -11.23
N GLU A 18 -13.84 -23.02 -10.38
CA GLU A 18 -13.99 -23.87 -9.18
C GLU A 18 -14.14 -25.35 -9.52
N GLU A 19 -14.92 -25.66 -10.57
CA GLU A 19 -15.19 -27.03 -11.01
C GLU A 19 -14.02 -27.64 -11.79
N ASN A 20 -13.36 -26.85 -12.65
CA ASN A 20 -12.33 -27.36 -13.57
C ASN A 20 -10.90 -27.24 -13.03
N GLU A 21 -10.61 -26.21 -12.22
CA GLU A 21 -9.25 -25.92 -11.74
C GLU A 21 -9.23 -25.45 -10.27
N PRO A 22 -9.50 -26.35 -9.30
CA PRO A 22 -9.65 -25.98 -7.89
C PRO A 22 -8.38 -25.35 -7.29
N ARG A 23 -7.19 -25.76 -7.75
CA ARG A 23 -5.91 -25.17 -7.32
C ARG A 23 -5.76 -23.71 -7.75
N PHE A 24 -6.25 -23.38 -8.95
CA PHE A 24 -6.25 -22.01 -9.44
C PHE A 24 -7.24 -21.16 -8.62
N ALA A 25 -8.46 -21.68 -8.41
CA ALA A 25 -9.47 -21.01 -7.60
C ALA A 25 -8.97 -20.72 -6.16
N GLU A 26 -8.26 -21.65 -5.52
CA GLU A 26 -7.64 -21.41 -4.21
C GLU A 26 -6.57 -20.32 -4.25
N SER A 27 -5.74 -20.28 -5.28
CA SER A 27 -4.70 -19.25 -5.43
C SER A 27 -5.27 -17.85 -5.63
N VAL A 28 -6.41 -17.73 -6.31
CA VAL A 28 -7.13 -16.46 -6.52
C VAL A 28 -7.85 -16.02 -5.25
N LYS A 29 -8.44 -16.96 -4.48
CA LYS A 29 -9.10 -16.67 -3.19
C LYS A 29 -8.11 -16.32 -2.09
N ARG A 30 -6.91 -16.90 -2.11
CA ARG A 30 -5.82 -16.64 -1.15
C ARG A 30 -4.58 -16.20 -1.92
N PRO A 31 -4.58 -14.97 -2.47
CA PRO A 31 -3.40 -14.47 -3.15
C PRO A 31 -2.23 -14.50 -2.15
N PRO A 32 -1.07 -15.06 -2.52
CA PRO A 32 0.08 -15.09 -1.65
C PRO A 32 0.42 -13.65 -1.23
N PRO A 33 0.73 -13.41 0.06
CA PRO A 33 1.03 -12.07 0.53
C PRO A 33 2.22 -11.54 -0.27
N ASP A 34 2.00 -10.52 -1.10
CA ASP A 34 3.07 -9.96 -1.92
C ASP A 34 4.17 -9.42 -0.99
N PRO A 35 5.35 -10.07 -0.98
CA PRO A 35 6.43 -9.71 -0.07
C PRO A 35 6.94 -8.29 -0.35
N ALA A 36 6.78 -7.79 -1.59
CA ALA A 36 7.12 -6.43 -1.95
C ALA A 36 6.20 -5.41 -1.26
N THR A 37 4.88 -5.68 -1.17
CA THR A 37 3.95 -4.79 -0.47
C THR A 37 4.22 -4.76 1.03
N ARG A 38 4.56 -5.90 1.64
CA ARG A 38 4.90 -5.97 3.07
C ARG A 38 6.16 -5.17 3.40
N ARG A 39 7.22 -5.34 2.62
CA ARG A 39 8.49 -4.62 2.80
C ARG A 39 8.33 -3.11 2.57
N ARG A 40 7.55 -2.71 1.56
CA ARG A 40 7.18 -1.32 1.27
C ARG A 40 6.39 -0.68 2.42
N ARG A 41 5.43 -1.42 3.01
CA ARG A 41 4.64 -0.95 4.16
C ARG A 41 5.52 -0.75 5.40
N THR A 42 6.42 -1.69 5.69
CA THR A 42 7.37 -1.55 6.81
C THR A 42 8.30 -0.36 6.60
N ALA A 43 8.85 -0.17 5.39
CA ALA A 43 9.69 0.97 5.08
C ALA A 43 8.94 2.31 5.27
N ALA A 44 7.69 2.41 4.80
CA ALA A 44 6.87 3.61 5.00
C ALA A 44 6.63 3.92 6.49
N ILE A 45 6.38 2.90 7.31
CA ILE A 45 6.22 3.06 8.77
C ILE A 45 7.51 3.57 9.40
N VAL A 46 8.66 2.96 9.05
CA VAL A 46 9.97 3.38 9.59
C VAL A 46 10.27 4.82 9.22
N VAL A 47 10.08 5.21 7.95
CA VAL A 47 10.31 6.59 7.50
C VAL A 47 9.38 7.57 8.22
N ALA A 48 8.10 7.21 8.42
CA ALA A 48 7.17 8.07 9.15
C ALA A 48 7.59 8.28 10.61
N VAL A 49 8.02 7.21 11.29
CA VAL A 49 8.51 7.28 12.68
C VAL A 49 9.78 8.13 12.76
N VAL A 50 10.75 7.89 11.88
CA VAL A 50 12.00 8.66 11.83
C VAL A 50 11.72 10.14 11.53
N GLY A 51 10.88 10.43 10.54
CA GLY A 51 10.47 11.79 10.20
C GLY A 51 9.80 12.51 11.37
N GLY A 52 8.91 11.83 12.10
CA GLY A 52 8.28 12.37 13.30
C GLY A 52 9.28 12.70 14.41
N LEU A 53 10.25 11.82 14.65
CA LEU A 53 11.31 12.05 15.65
C LEU A 53 12.21 13.23 15.27
N VAL A 54 12.59 13.35 13.99
CA VAL A 54 13.39 14.49 13.49
C VAL A 54 12.61 15.81 13.64
N LEU A 55 11.31 15.81 13.35
CA LEU A 55 10.47 16.99 13.50
C LEU A 55 10.38 17.42 14.98
N LEU A 56 10.15 16.48 15.89
CA LEU A 56 10.15 16.74 17.33
C LEU A 56 11.50 17.30 17.81
N ALA A 57 12.61 16.71 17.37
CA ALA A 57 13.95 17.21 17.69
C ALA A 57 14.19 18.63 17.17
N GLY A 58 13.73 18.93 15.95
CA GLY A 58 13.82 20.27 15.36
C GLY A 58 12.98 21.31 16.10
N LEU A 59 11.80 20.93 16.57
CA LEU A 59 10.94 21.78 17.38
C LEU A 59 11.60 22.12 18.73
N VAL A 60 12.23 21.13 19.38
CA VAL A 60 12.95 21.32 20.64
C VAL A 60 14.20 22.20 20.47
N MET A 61 14.91 22.08 19.34
CA MET A 61 16.09 22.89 19.05
C MET A 61 15.78 24.29 18.51
N ILE A 62 14.52 24.64 18.21
CA ILE A 62 14.11 25.90 17.54
C ILE A 62 14.96 26.15 16.27
N SER A 63 15.34 25.07 15.57
CA SER A 63 16.18 25.17 14.38
C SER A 63 15.31 25.10 13.12
N PRO A 64 15.20 26.20 12.34
CA PRO A 64 14.35 26.25 11.16
C PRO A 64 14.71 25.18 10.12
N VAL A 65 16.01 24.83 10.03
CA VAL A 65 16.53 23.85 9.07
C VAL A 65 16.03 22.44 9.40
N VAL A 66 15.97 22.08 10.69
CA VAL A 66 15.54 20.74 11.14
C VAL A 66 14.03 20.58 10.99
N VAL A 67 13.25 21.65 11.22
CA VAL A 67 11.81 21.67 10.96
C VAL A 67 11.53 21.45 9.47
N PHE A 68 12.25 22.14 8.58
CA PHE A 68 12.13 21.94 7.13
C PHE A 68 12.44 20.50 6.71
N LEU A 69 13.53 19.92 7.23
CA LEU A 69 13.90 18.53 6.97
C LEU A 69 12.82 17.53 7.41
N GLY A 70 12.22 17.75 8.58
CA GLY A 70 11.11 16.93 9.08
C GLY A 70 9.88 16.99 8.18
N ILE A 71 9.50 18.20 7.71
CA ILE A 71 8.37 18.38 6.79
C ILE A 71 8.66 17.71 5.44
N SER A 72 9.85 17.93 4.86
CA SER A 72 10.23 17.33 3.56
C SER A 72 10.23 15.80 3.61
N LEU A 73 10.74 15.20 4.69
CA LEU A 73 10.69 13.75 4.90
C LEU A 73 9.26 13.24 5.06
N GLY A 74 8.42 13.94 5.83
CA GLY A 74 7.02 13.59 6.01
C GLY A 74 6.22 13.64 4.71
N VAL A 75 6.34 14.73 3.95
CA VAL A 75 5.69 14.91 2.64
C VAL A 75 6.22 13.88 1.63
N GLY A 76 7.53 13.66 1.58
CA GLY A 76 8.14 12.64 0.72
C GLY A 76 7.64 11.24 1.03
N ALA A 77 7.52 10.88 2.31
CA ALA A 77 6.98 9.59 2.74
C ALA A 77 5.51 9.41 2.34
N LEU A 78 4.71 10.48 2.47
CA LEU A 78 3.31 10.51 2.05
C LEU A 78 3.18 10.37 0.53
N ALA A 79 4.01 11.08 -0.23
CA ALA A 79 4.06 11.01 -1.68
C ALA A 79 4.48 9.62 -2.16
N VAL A 80 5.52 9.03 -1.57
CA VAL A 80 5.94 7.64 -1.86
C VAL A 80 4.82 6.67 -1.52
N ARG A 81 4.17 6.80 -0.37
CA ARG A 81 3.02 5.97 0.01
C ARG A 81 1.86 6.13 -1.00
N TYR A 82 1.57 7.34 -1.45
CA TYR A 82 0.52 7.61 -2.42
C TYR A 82 0.84 6.99 -3.78
N LEU A 83 2.07 7.15 -4.25
CA LEU A 83 2.57 6.54 -5.49
C LEU A 83 2.44 5.02 -5.44
N LEU A 84 2.88 4.41 -4.34
CA LEU A 84 2.80 2.96 -4.10
C LEU A 84 1.37 2.43 -4.06
N LEU A 85 0.42 3.19 -3.52
CA LEU A 85 -1.01 2.83 -3.52
C LEU A 85 -1.64 3.02 -4.91
N ASN A 86 -1.16 3.97 -5.70
CA ASN A 86 -1.68 4.26 -7.04
C ASN A 86 -1.13 3.32 -8.12
N THR A 87 0.06 2.72 -7.94
CA THR A 87 0.64 1.79 -8.92
C THR A 87 0.02 0.39 -8.90
N GLY A 88 -0.95 0.14 -8.00
CA GLY A 88 -1.63 -1.15 -7.86
C GLY A 88 -3.04 -1.21 -8.49
N ARG A 89 -3.38 -0.28 -9.40
CA ARG A 89 -4.65 -0.27 -10.14
C ARG A 89 -4.45 -0.65 -11.60
#